data_AF-A0A2N5GFL3-F1
#
_entry.id   AF-A0A2N5GFL3-F1
#
_cell.length_a   1.000
_cell.length_b   1.000
_cell.length_c   1.000
_cell.angle_alpha   90.00
_cell.angle_beta   90.00
_cell.angle_gamma   90.00
#
_symmetry.space_group_name_H-M   'P 1'
#
loop_
_entity.id
_entity.type
_entity.pdbx_description
1 polymer ?
#
loop_
_entity_poly.entity_id
_entity_poly.type
_entity_poly.pdbx_seq_one_letter_code
_entity_poly.pdbx_strand_id
1 'polypeptide(L)'
;MSNSMRASGEYVEPFLIPSEEEGASPFSMIHFCNQCGHSMKDLRSFILEYWRSDQTVYFCWCHSCGHRWELVEIKTITTMELDEEDEGF
;
A
#
# COMPACT_ATOMS: atom_id res chain seq x y z
N MET A 1 13.65 -45.39 -11.25
CA MET A 1 12.30 -44.96 -11.70
C MET A 1 11.89 -43.81 -10.81
N SER A 2 12.08 -42.58 -11.28
CA SER A 2 11.93 -41.36 -10.49
C SER A 2 10.50 -40.84 -10.64
N ASN A 3 9.71 -40.84 -9.56
CA ASN A 3 8.39 -40.22 -9.56
C ASN A 3 8.54 -38.69 -9.42
N SER A 4 8.20 -37.99 -10.50
CA SER A 4 8.05 -36.54 -10.54
C SER A 4 6.70 -36.16 -9.93
N MET A 5 6.73 -35.62 -8.71
CA MET A 5 5.56 -34.95 -8.12
C MET A 5 5.40 -33.59 -8.80
N ARG A 6 4.45 -33.50 -9.72
CA ARG A 6 3.98 -32.22 -10.25
C ARG A 6 3.21 -31.51 -9.14
N ALA A 7 3.83 -30.52 -8.51
CA ALA A 7 3.10 -29.54 -7.72
C ALA A 7 2.26 -28.69 -8.68
N SER A 8 0.96 -28.97 -8.75
CA SER A 8 -0.02 -28.04 -9.30
C SER A 8 -0.20 -26.90 -8.30
N GLY A 9 0.72 -25.94 -8.34
CA GLY A 9 0.53 -24.67 -7.68
C GLY A 9 -0.49 -23.87 -8.47
N GLU A 10 -1.74 -23.84 -8.00
CA GLU A 10 -2.69 -22.82 -8.42
C GLU A 10 -2.12 -21.46 -7.96
N TYR A 11 -1.53 -20.75 -8.92
CA TYR A 11 -1.13 -19.36 -8.76
C TYR A 11 -2.40 -18.54 -8.59
N VAL A 12 -2.74 -18.21 -7.35
CA VAL A 12 -3.73 -17.17 -7.07
C VAL A 12 -3.12 -15.85 -7.51
N GLU A 13 -3.54 -15.38 -8.70
CA GLU A 13 -3.35 -13.99 -9.08
C GLU A 13 -3.89 -13.12 -7.94
N PRO A 14 -3.07 -12.21 -7.36
CA PRO A 14 -3.61 -11.22 -6.44
C PRO A 14 -4.60 -10.37 -7.24
N PHE A 15 -5.88 -10.57 -6.94
CA PHE A 15 -7.04 -9.94 -7.54
C PHE A 15 -6.76 -8.47 -7.89
N LEU A 16 -6.56 -8.18 -9.18
CA LEU A 16 -6.85 -6.88 -9.73
C LEU A 16 -8.37 -6.78 -9.78
N ILE A 17 -8.98 -6.20 -8.76
CA ILE A 17 -10.36 -5.73 -8.84
C ILE A 17 -10.28 -4.34 -9.45
N PRO A 18 -10.70 -4.11 -10.71
CA PRO A 18 -10.93 -2.77 -11.20
C PRO A 18 -12.30 -2.36 -10.65
N SER A 19 -12.32 -1.85 -9.42
CA SER A 19 -13.48 -1.12 -8.92
C SER A 19 -13.33 0.32 -9.39
N GLU A 20 -14.18 0.72 -10.33
CA GLU A 20 -14.34 2.09 -10.84
C GLU A 20 -14.96 3.00 -9.77
N GLU A 21 -14.29 3.11 -8.64
CA GLU A 21 -14.59 4.07 -7.58
C GLU A 21 -13.25 4.71 -7.25
N GLU A 22 -13.19 6.05 -7.32
CA GLU A 22 -11.98 6.86 -7.19
C GLU A 22 -11.35 6.79 -5.78
N GLY A 23 -11.00 5.60 -5.33
CA GLY A 23 -10.03 5.34 -4.28
C GLY A 23 -8.70 5.10 -4.96
N ALA A 24 -7.83 6.10 -4.94
CA ALA A 24 -6.46 5.94 -5.41
C ALA A 24 -5.84 4.69 -4.75
N SER A 25 -5.64 3.62 -5.53
CA SER A 25 -5.01 2.41 -5.02
C SER A 25 -3.67 2.82 -4.42
N PRO A 26 -3.38 2.53 -3.15
CA PRO A 26 -2.17 3.04 -2.52
C PRO A 26 -0.89 2.41 -3.08
N PHE A 27 -1.01 1.28 -3.78
CA PHE A 27 0.06 0.74 -4.64
C PHE A 27 0.52 1.74 -5.71
N SER A 28 -0.31 2.72 -6.06
CA SER A 28 0.05 3.80 -6.99
C SER A 28 1.08 4.77 -6.41
N MET A 29 1.25 4.87 -5.09
CA MET A 29 2.13 5.88 -4.50
C MET A 29 3.61 5.48 -4.47
N ILE A 30 3.91 4.18 -4.46
CA ILE A 30 5.28 3.68 -4.27
C ILE A 30 5.80 3.08 -5.58
N HIS A 31 6.49 3.89 -6.37
CA HIS A 31 7.05 3.46 -7.65
C HIS A 31 8.53 3.04 -7.58
N PHE A 32 9.29 3.60 -6.64
CA PHE A 32 10.74 3.39 -6.56
C PHE A 32 11.19 3.16 -5.12
N CYS A 33 12.26 2.37 -4.96
CA CYS A 33 12.92 2.18 -3.69
C CYS A 33 13.59 3.49 -3.24
N ASN A 34 13.26 3.94 -2.04
CA ASN A 34 13.81 5.16 -1.43
C ASN A 34 15.33 5.09 -1.17
N GLN A 35 15.93 3.89 -1.19
CA GLN A 35 17.35 3.69 -0.96
C GLN A 35 18.19 3.60 -2.25
N CYS A 36 17.73 2.85 -3.25
CA CYS A 36 18.52 2.57 -4.46
C CYS A 36 17.90 3.07 -5.77
N GLY A 37 16.69 3.63 -5.72
CA GLY A 37 15.96 4.10 -6.89
C GLY A 37 15.43 2.98 -7.81
N HIS A 38 15.64 1.70 -7.48
CA HIS A 38 15.10 0.60 -8.28
C HIS A 38 13.58 0.59 -8.27
N SER A 39 12.97 0.19 -9.39
CA SER A 39 11.51 0.12 -9.53
C SER A 39 10.91 -0.90 -8.57
N MET A 40 9.87 -0.49 -7.85
CA MET A 40 9.08 -1.37 -6.98
C MET A 40 7.98 -2.14 -7.73
N LYS A 41 7.85 -1.91 -9.05
CA LYS A 41 6.96 -2.67 -9.93
C LYS A 41 7.56 -4.01 -10.39
N ASP A 42 8.83 -4.30 -10.06
CA ASP A 42 9.43 -5.62 -10.30
C ASP A 42 8.73 -6.65 -9.41
N LEU A 43 8.25 -7.75 -10.00
CA LEU A 43 7.50 -8.82 -9.32
C LEU A 43 8.27 -9.50 -8.18
N ARG A 44 9.60 -9.33 -8.13
CA ARG A 44 10.43 -9.84 -7.03
C ARG A 44 10.45 -8.90 -5.84
N SER A 45 10.14 -7.62 -6.03
CA SER A 45 9.89 -6.69 -4.92
C SER A 45 8.43 -6.79 -4.50
N PHE A 46 8.11 -6.44 -3.27
CA PHE A 46 6.72 -6.45 -2.81
C PHE A 46 6.42 -5.30 -1.87
N ILE A 47 5.15 -4.93 -1.86
CA ILE A 47 4.56 -3.96 -0.95
C ILE A 47 3.39 -4.66 -0.28
N LEU A 48 3.36 -4.67 1.05
CA LEU A 48 2.29 -5.25 1.85
C LEU A 48 1.59 -4.13 2.62
N GLU A 49 0.31 -3.95 2.35
CA GLU A 49 -0.56 -3.09 3.15
C GLU A 49 -1.04 -3.82 4.39
N TYR A 50 -0.99 -3.14 5.54
CA TYR A 50 -1.57 -3.61 6.78
C TYR A 50 -2.03 -2.43 7.64
N TRP A 51 -2.92 -2.70 8.60
CA TRP A 51 -3.45 -1.67 9.50
C TRP A 51 -2.81 -1.77 10.87
N ARG A 52 -2.40 -0.62 11.40
CA ARG A 52 -1.94 -0.46 12.78
C ARG A 52 -2.84 0.58 13.45
N SER A 53 -3.79 0.12 14.24
CA SER A 53 -4.85 0.97 14.82
C SER A 53 -5.70 1.62 13.71
N ASP A 54 -5.72 2.94 13.64
CA ASP A 54 -6.40 3.78 12.64
C ASP A 54 -5.48 4.17 11.46
N GLN A 55 -4.24 3.68 11.44
CA GLN A 55 -3.24 4.02 10.43
C GLN A 55 -3.16 2.92 9.37
N THR A 56 -3.13 3.34 8.10
CA THR A 56 -2.74 2.46 7.00
C THR A 56 -1.22 2.48 6.87
N VAL A 57 -0.61 1.30 6.87
CA VAL A 57 0.85 1.12 6.81
C VAL A 57 1.23 0.24 5.62
N TYR A 58 2.27 0.64 4.89
CA TYR A 58 2.81 -0.11 3.76
C TYR A 58 4.22 -0.59 4.11
N PHE A 59 4.39 -1.90 4.28
CA PHE A 59 5.70 -2.51 4.39
C PHE A 59 6.26 -2.75 2.98
N CYS A 60 7.45 -2.22 2.72
CA CYS A 60 8.10 -2.29 1.42
C CYS A 60 9.39 -3.11 1.51
N TRP A 61 9.59 -4.03 0.54
CA TRP A 61 10.87 -4.72 0.38
C TRP A 61 11.38 -4.66 -1.06
N CYS A 62 12.59 -4.16 -1.22
CA CYS A 62 13.26 -4.09 -2.51
C CYS A 62 14.15 -5.31 -2.74
N HIS A 63 13.89 -6.08 -3.79
CA HIS A 63 14.74 -7.21 -4.17
C HIS A 63 16.15 -6.77 -4.64
N SER A 64 16.27 -5.60 -5.26
CA SER A 64 17.54 -5.13 -5.86
C SER A 64 18.65 -4.86 -4.82
N CYS A 65 18.31 -4.16 -3.73
CA CYS A 65 19.28 -3.81 -2.67
C CYS A 65 18.99 -4.46 -1.32
N GLY A 66 17.88 -5.20 -1.19
CA GLY A 66 17.45 -5.82 0.06
C GLY A 66 16.85 -4.87 1.10
N HIS A 67 16.75 -3.56 0.80
CA HIS A 67 16.26 -2.55 1.74
C HIS A 67 14.79 -2.76 2.11
N ARG A 68 14.47 -2.45 3.37
CA ARG A 68 13.16 -2.63 4.00
C ARG A 68 12.76 -1.33 4.70
N TRP A 69 11.54 -0.89 4.48
CA TRP A 69 11.00 0.29 5.15
C TRP A 69 9.49 0.22 5.29
N GLU A 70 8.94 1.05 6.16
CA GLU A 70 7.51 1.24 6.35
C GLU A 70 7.13 2.65 5.88
N LEU A 71 5.98 2.78 5.23
CA LEU A 71 5.37 4.06 4.89
C LEU A 71 4.01 4.13 5.59
N VAL A 72 3.76 5.18 6.35
CA VAL A 72 2.51 5.37 7.10
C VAL A 72 1.72 6.48 6.43
N GLU A 73 0.46 6.20 6.10
CA GLU A 73 -0.46 7.21 5.60
C GLU A 73 -0.96 8.08 6.76
N ILE A 74 -0.71 9.39 6.71
CA ILE A 74 -1.15 10.35 7.71
C ILE A 74 -2.32 11.13 7.15
N LYS A 75 -3.50 10.98 7.76
CA LYS A 75 -4.70 11.77 7.44
C LYS A 75 -4.81 12.93 8.41
N THR A 76 -4.50 14.14 7.94
CA THR A 76 -4.66 15.37 8.73
C THR A 76 -6.07 15.91 8.56
N ILE A 77 -6.79 16.10 9.65
CA ILE A 77 -8.10 16.75 9.68
C ILE A 77 -7.93 18.11 10.36
N THR A 78 -8.31 19.19 9.69
CA THR A 78 -8.35 20.53 10.25
C THR A 78 -9.81 20.90 10.53
N THR A 79 -10.16 21.11 11.80
CA THR A 79 -11.49 21.61 12.20
C THR A 79 -11.42 23.11 12.44
N MET A 80 -12.41 23.85 11.93
CA MET A 80 -12.62 25.26 12.25
C MET A 80 -13.72 25.37 13.30
N GLU A 81 -13.52 26.23 14.30
CA GLU A 81 -14.57 26.60 15.25
C GLU A 81 -15.63 27.40 14.47
N LEU A 82 -16.91 27.10 14.69
CA LEU A 82 -18.00 27.89 14.11
C LEU A 82 -18.20 29.11 15.01
N ASP A 83 -18.13 30.31 14.43
CA ASP A 83 -18.43 31.54 15.17
C ASP A 83 -19.90 31.52 15.61
N GLU A 84 -20.14 31.51 16.91
CA GLU A 84 -21.46 31.71 17.52
C GLU A 84 -21.81 33.21 17.51
N GLU A 85 -22.13 33.76 16.34
CA GLU A 85 -22.80 35.06 16.17
C GLU A 85 -24.09 34.77 15.38
N ASP A 86 -25.33 35.08 15.80
CA ASP A 86 -25.84 36.24 16.52
C ASP A 86 -27.30 35.91 16.95
N GLU A 87 -27.57 35.47 18.19
CA GLU A 87 -28.93 35.47 18.76
C GLU A 87 -29.22 36.83 19.42
N GLY A 88 -29.32 37.88 18.59
CA GLY A 88 -29.94 39.14 18.96
C GLY A 88 -31.46 39.06 18.87
N PHE A 89 -32.13 38.77 19.99
CA PHE A 89 -33.58 38.94 20.19
C PHE A 89 -33.92 40.33 20.74
#